data_AF-A0AAV3ZTM4-F1
#
_entry.id   AF-A0AAV3ZTM4-F1
#
_cell.length_a   1.000
_cell.length_b   1.000
_cell.length_c   1.000
_cell.angle_alpha   90.00
_cell.angle_beta   90.00
_cell.angle_gamma   90.00
#
_symmetry.space_group_name_H-M   'P 1'
#
loop_
_entity.id
_entity.type
_entity.pdbx_description
1 polymer ?
#
loop_
_entity_poly.entity_id
_entity_poly.type
_entity_poly.pdbx_seq_one_letter_code
_entity_poly.pdbx_strand_id
1 'polypeptide(L)'
;MSIRDGIGYHAFLLILKYSGRLTQEELAGIDTIKKIFGEDVFRKHGIIIMTGGDTYEREATVTFQDWCGQQTGPFKNLMDDCAGRILLFDNFTEDEAKITTMRDSLLECVDSLPSNGERYTNVLFKASAKEREIAIAASGIAVDSDELLLDTSLLLDEFEKCKTLEGYPEGDKREEQLKAWRRLLRRCKALNGEDKEQKKKSKLEIQIPVLQETLLNFIVAKENESQDIDECYTAMTKTFEELKTAYREAKASSIAIITGKIAACVTVFLGLVAAMMCMILYPPSIRVFLRIGARIITNLGFQLFKEMCKYFKQLHDHKL
;
A
#
# COMPACT_ATOMS: atom_id res chain seq x y z
N MET A 1 14.57 -23.30 13.18
CA MET A 1 13.45 -22.36 12.98
C MET A 1 14.05 -20.95 13.02
N SER A 2 14.45 -20.42 11.85
CA SER A 2 15.22 -19.18 11.75
C SER A 2 14.28 -17.99 11.74
N ILE A 3 14.43 -17.07 12.71
CA ILE A 3 13.67 -15.83 12.78
C ILE A 3 14.23 -14.88 11.70
N ARG A 4 13.58 -15.00 10.53
CA ARG A 4 13.36 -14.08 9.42
C ARG A 4 13.82 -12.62 9.63
N ASP A 5 14.65 -12.12 8.71
CA ASP A 5 14.88 -10.68 8.51
C ASP A 5 13.55 -9.93 8.36
N GLY A 6 13.38 -8.85 9.11
CA GLY A 6 12.12 -8.14 9.35
C GLY A 6 11.47 -7.43 8.15
N ILE A 7 11.93 -7.62 6.91
CA ILE A 7 11.61 -6.71 5.79
C ILE A 7 10.80 -7.45 4.71
N GLY A 8 9.53 -7.08 4.54
CA GLY A 8 8.64 -7.59 3.48
C GLY A 8 7.33 -8.20 3.99
N TYR A 9 6.40 -8.50 3.06
CA TYR A 9 5.08 -9.05 3.37
C TYR A 9 5.05 -10.57 3.25
N HIS A 10 4.53 -11.27 4.26
CA HIS A 10 4.36 -12.73 4.17
C HIS A 10 3.18 -13.11 3.26
N ALA A 11 2.08 -12.37 3.39
CA ALA A 11 0.83 -12.64 2.71
C ALA A 11 0.14 -11.33 2.27
N PHE A 12 -0.69 -11.44 1.23
CA PHE A 12 -1.63 -10.41 0.79
C PHE A 12 -3.04 -10.91 1.07
N LEU A 13 -3.77 -10.22 1.94
CA LEU A 13 -5.13 -10.56 2.30
C LEU A 13 -6.12 -9.81 1.41
N LEU A 14 -6.90 -10.54 0.62
CA LEU A 14 -7.97 -10.01 -0.22
C LEU A 14 -9.30 -10.13 0.53
N ILE A 15 -9.81 -9.02 1.04
CA ILE A 15 -11.03 -9.01 1.86
C ILE A 15 -12.25 -8.82 0.96
N LEU A 16 -13.13 -9.80 0.94
CA LEU A 16 -14.40 -9.80 0.19
C LEU A 16 -15.56 -10.02 1.15
N LYS A 17 -16.77 -9.61 0.77
CA LYS A 17 -17.98 -9.83 1.57
C LYS A 17 -18.79 -10.99 1.00
N TYR A 18 -19.26 -11.88 1.87
CA TYR A 18 -20.19 -12.95 1.52
C TYR A 18 -21.44 -12.36 0.84
N SER A 19 -21.95 -13.08 -0.16
CA SER A 19 -23.03 -12.67 -1.09
C SER A 19 -22.79 -11.39 -1.90
N GLY A 20 -21.61 -10.76 -1.79
CA GLY A 20 -21.19 -9.65 -2.64
C GLY A 20 -20.73 -10.14 -4.02
N ARG A 21 -21.20 -9.47 -5.08
CA ARG A 21 -20.65 -9.68 -6.43
C ARG A 21 -19.41 -8.84 -6.61
N LEU A 22 -18.35 -9.42 -7.20
CA LEU A 22 -17.18 -8.67 -7.61
C LEU A 22 -17.57 -7.62 -8.65
N THR A 23 -17.39 -6.35 -8.32
CA THR A 23 -17.66 -5.25 -9.25
C THR A 23 -16.52 -5.12 -10.26
N GLN A 24 -16.77 -4.40 -11.38
CA GLN A 24 -15.70 -4.17 -12.36
C GLN A 24 -14.53 -3.39 -11.76
N GLU A 25 -14.80 -2.52 -10.78
CA GLU A 25 -13.79 -1.74 -10.09
C GLU A 25 -12.94 -2.59 -9.15
N GLU A 26 -13.57 -3.55 -8.44
CA GLU A 26 -12.84 -4.52 -7.62
C GLU A 26 -11.93 -5.40 -8.48
N LEU A 27 -12.44 -5.85 -9.64
CA LEU A 27 -11.66 -6.63 -10.61
C LEU A 27 -10.50 -5.82 -11.20
N ALA A 28 -10.73 -4.54 -11.55
CA ALA A 28 -9.69 -3.64 -12.00
C ALA A 28 -8.64 -3.37 -10.89
N GLY A 29 -9.08 -3.29 -9.63
CA GLY A 29 -8.19 -3.17 -8.47
C GLY A 29 -7.30 -4.40 -8.29
N ILE A 30 -7.88 -5.60 -8.38
CA ILE A 30 -7.16 -6.88 -8.32
C ILE A 30 -6.10 -6.96 -9.45
N ASP A 31 -6.49 -6.63 -10.68
CA ASP A 31 -5.60 -6.61 -11.84
C ASP A 31 -4.47 -5.57 -11.67
N THR A 32 -4.79 -4.40 -11.10
CA THR A 32 -3.79 -3.38 -10.79
C THR A 32 -2.80 -3.88 -9.74
N ILE A 33 -3.25 -4.59 -8.70
CA ILE A 33 -2.36 -5.16 -7.68
C ILE A 33 -1.42 -6.20 -8.29
N LYS A 34 -1.92 -7.08 -9.17
CA LYS A 34 -1.06 -8.03 -9.91
C LYS A 34 0.01 -7.30 -10.72
N LYS A 35 -0.37 -6.28 -11.47
CA LYS A 35 0.60 -5.50 -12.24
C LYS A 35 1.62 -4.77 -11.35
N ILE A 36 1.21 -4.33 -10.17
CA ILE A 36 2.09 -3.63 -9.22
C ILE A 36 3.08 -4.57 -8.55
N PHE A 37 2.58 -5.70 -8.06
CA PHE A 37 3.34 -6.63 -7.22
C PHE A 37 3.83 -7.88 -7.99
N GLY A 38 3.60 -7.94 -9.30
CA GLY A 38 3.87 -9.09 -10.15
C GLY A 38 2.66 -10.03 -10.29
N GLU A 39 2.48 -10.58 -11.49
CA GLU A 39 1.31 -11.40 -11.84
C GLU A 39 1.12 -12.63 -10.92
N ASP A 40 2.22 -13.20 -10.44
CA ASP A 40 2.21 -14.36 -9.54
C ASP A 40 2.00 -14.00 -8.05
N VAL A 41 1.80 -12.72 -7.69
CA VAL A 41 1.74 -12.28 -6.29
C VAL A 41 0.68 -13.04 -5.50
N PHE A 42 -0.53 -13.19 -6.07
CA PHE A 42 -1.62 -13.89 -5.39
C PHE A 42 -1.38 -15.40 -5.36
N ARG A 43 -0.74 -15.95 -6.38
CA ARG A 43 -0.39 -17.36 -6.43
C ARG A 43 0.61 -17.76 -5.37
N LYS A 44 1.57 -16.88 -5.05
CA LYS A 44 2.61 -17.12 -4.05
C LYS A 44 2.25 -16.66 -2.64
N HIS A 45 1.53 -15.55 -2.52
CA HIS A 45 1.30 -14.86 -1.24
C HIS A 45 -0.17 -14.51 -0.96
N GLY A 46 -1.10 -14.71 -1.90
CA GLY A 46 -2.49 -14.28 -1.77
C GLY A 46 -3.35 -15.24 -0.95
N ILE A 47 -4.17 -14.69 -0.06
CA ILE A 47 -5.21 -15.38 0.71
C ILE A 47 -6.49 -14.54 0.62
N ILE A 48 -7.61 -15.18 0.30
CA ILE A 48 -8.91 -14.51 0.30
C ILE A 48 -9.54 -14.63 1.70
N ILE A 49 -9.99 -13.51 2.26
CA ILE A 49 -10.78 -13.47 3.49
C ILE A 49 -12.20 -13.08 3.10
N MET A 50 -13.12 -14.03 3.20
CA MET A 50 -14.54 -13.80 3.03
C MET A 50 -15.14 -13.37 4.37
N THR A 51 -15.66 -12.17 4.45
CA THR A 51 -16.32 -11.60 5.63
C THR A 51 -17.83 -11.83 5.57
N GLY A 52 -18.52 -11.70 6.70
CA GLY A 52 -19.95 -12.00 6.79
C GLY A 52 -20.23 -13.47 7.09
N GLY A 53 -19.36 -14.10 7.89
CA GLY A 53 -19.56 -15.45 8.40
C GLY A 53 -20.89 -15.62 9.15
N ASP A 54 -21.33 -14.60 9.87
CA ASP A 54 -22.65 -14.56 10.51
C ASP A 54 -23.80 -14.71 9.50
N THR A 55 -23.66 -14.06 8.35
CA THR A 55 -24.64 -14.07 7.26
C THR A 55 -24.60 -15.40 6.54
N TYR A 56 -23.40 -15.93 6.31
CA TYR A 56 -23.20 -17.28 5.79
C TYR A 56 -23.88 -18.33 6.67
N GLU A 57 -23.65 -18.32 7.98
CA GLU A 57 -24.24 -19.29 8.92
C GLU A 57 -25.78 -19.25 8.91
N ARG A 58 -26.38 -18.08 8.68
CA ARG A 58 -27.84 -17.92 8.60
C ARG A 58 -28.44 -18.35 7.26
N GLU A 59 -27.74 -18.07 6.16
CA GLU A 59 -28.32 -18.16 4.81
C GLU A 59 -27.87 -19.40 4.03
N ALA A 60 -26.66 -19.91 4.28
CA ALA A 60 -26.10 -21.01 3.52
C ALA A 60 -26.58 -22.37 4.03
N THR A 61 -26.86 -23.27 3.10
CA THR A 61 -27.34 -24.65 3.39
C THR A 61 -26.27 -25.72 3.16
N VAL A 62 -25.08 -25.32 2.70
CA VAL A 62 -23.96 -26.21 2.37
C VAL A 62 -22.73 -25.84 3.20
N THR A 63 -21.63 -26.60 3.08
CA THR A 63 -20.35 -26.20 3.70
C THR A 63 -19.69 -25.06 2.92
N PHE A 64 -18.82 -24.28 3.56
CA PHE A 64 -18.24 -23.10 2.93
C PHE A 64 -17.39 -23.48 1.70
N GLN A 65 -16.72 -24.62 1.78
CA GLN A 65 -15.92 -25.20 0.71
C GLN A 65 -16.81 -25.67 -0.45
N ASP A 66 -17.96 -26.28 -0.17
CA ASP A 66 -18.94 -26.64 -1.21
C ASP A 66 -19.52 -25.38 -1.87
N TRP A 67 -19.84 -24.35 -1.07
CA TRP A 67 -20.29 -23.05 -1.59
C TRP A 67 -19.23 -22.43 -2.50
N CYS A 68 -17.95 -22.44 -2.10
CA CYS A 68 -16.84 -21.97 -2.93
C CYS A 68 -16.74 -22.77 -4.23
N GLY A 69 -16.89 -24.10 -4.18
CA GLY A 69 -16.86 -24.98 -5.34
C GLY A 69 -17.96 -24.72 -6.37
N GLN A 70 -19.08 -24.13 -5.94
CA GLN A 70 -20.20 -23.75 -6.82
C GLN A 70 -20.01 -22.38 -7.48
N GLN A 71 -19.05 -21.57 -7.04
CA GLN A 71 -18.85 -20.24 -7.61
C GLN A 71 -18.24 -20.30 -9.01
N THR A 72 -18.61 -19.34 -9.86
CA THR A 72 -18.17 -19.26 -11.25
C THR A 72 -17.71 -17.84 -11.62
N GLY A 73 -17.16 -17.68 -12.82
CA GLY A 73 -16.82 -16.37 -13.37
C GLY A 73 -15.64 -15.70 -12.64
N PRO A 74 -15.64 -14.35 -12.51
CA PRO A 74 -14.48 -13.62 -11.99
C PRO A 74 -14.05 -14.02 -10.58
N PHE A 75 -15.01 -14.41 -9.73
CA PHE A 75 -14.70 -14.90 -8.38
C PHE A 75 -13.97 -16.24 -8.41
N LYS A 76 -14.38 -17.15 -9.29
CA LYS A 76 -13.69 -18.43 -9.50
C LYS A 76 -12.25 -18.22 -9.98
N ASN A 77 -12.05 -17.30 -10.94
CA ASN A 77 -10.72 -16.95 -11.41
C ASN A 77 -9.82 -16.42 -10.27
N LEU A 78 -10.36 -15.55 -9.40
CA LEU A 78 -9.62 -15.02 -8.25
C LEU A 78 -9.25 -16.10 -7.23
N MET A 79 -10.16 -17.06 -6.98
CA MET A 79 -9.85 -18.21 -6.14
C MET A 79 -8.74 -19.06 -6.75
N ASP A 80 -8.78 -19.28 -8.07
CA ASP A 80 -7.75 -20.05 -8.76
C ASP A 80 -6.39 -19.34 -8.74
N ASP A 81 -6.37 -18.00 -8.86
CA ASP A 81 -5.18 -17.18 -8.67
C ASP A 81 -4.58 -17.34 -7.26
N CYS A 82 -5.44 -17.48 -6.25
CA CYS A 82 -5.03 -17.75 -4.86
C CYS A 82 -4.90 -19.26 -4.57
N ALA A 83 -4.88 -20.12 -5.59
CA ALA A 83 -4.81 -21.59 -5.47
C ALA A 83 -5.81 -22.17 -4.44
N GLY A 84 -7.03 -21.62 -4.40
CA GLY A 84 -8.11 -22.06 -3.51
C GLY A 84 -7.97 -21.61 -2.06
N ARG A 85 -7.00 -20.76 -1.72
CA ARG A 85 -6.82 -20.23 -0.36
C ARG A 85 -7.88 -19.19 -0.04
N ILE A 86 -8.93 -19.62 0.63
CA ILE A 86 -10.03 -18.78 1.10
C ILE A 86 -10.47 -19.18 2.51
N LEU A 87 -10.70 -18.19 3.37
CA LEU A 87 -11.17 -18.36 4.74
C LEU A 87 -12.44 -17.54 4.98
N LEU A 88 -13.38 -18.06 5.76
CA LEU A 88 -14.59 -17.37 6.17
C LEU A 88 -14.42 -16.76 7.57
N PHE A 89 -14.73 -15.47 7.69
CA PHE A 89 -14.57 -14.68 8.90
C PHE A 89 -15.92 -14.11 9.36
N ASP A 90 -16.25 -14.36 10.62
CA ASP A 90 -17.31 -13.66 11.34
C ASP A 90 -16.70 -12.60 12.27
N ASN A 91 -16.73 -11.35 11.81
CA ASN A 91 -16.16 -10.23 12.57
C ASN A 91 -17.06 -9.77 13.74
N PHE A 92 -18.28 -10.33 13.87
CA PHE A 92 -19.23 -9.96 14.91
C PHE A 92 -19.36 -11.02 16.01
N THR A 93 -18.65 -12.14 15.88
CA THR A 93 -18.68 -13.20 16.88
C THR A 93 -17.94 -12.76 18.15
N GLU A 94 -18.57 -12.99 19.30
CA GLU A 94 -17.94 -12.83 20.63
C GLU A 94 -17.48 -14.18 21.21
N ASP A 95 -17.64 -15.26 20.44
CA ASP A 95 -17.21 -16.59 20.85
C ASP A 95 -15.69 -16.73 20.67
N GLU A 96 -14.98 -16.71 21.80
CA GLU A 96 -13.51 -16.85 21.87
C GLU A 96 -12.98 -18.11 21.17
N ALA A 97 -13.75 -19.21 21.17
CA ALA A 97 -13.33 -20.43 20.47
C ALA A 97 -13.39 -20.25 18.94
N LYS A 98 -14.43 -19.58 18.43
CA LYS A 98 -14.54 -19.22 17.01
C LYS A 98 -13.44 -18.23 16.60
N ILE A 99 -13.20 -17.20 17.41
CA ILE A 99 -12.12 -16.21 17.18
C ILE A 99 -10.77 -16.92 17.10
N THR A 100 -10.47 -17.79 18.07
CA THR A 100 -9.22 -18.56 18.11
C THR A 100 -9.08 -19.44 16.87
N THR A 101 -10.15 -20.14 16.49
CA THR A 101 -10.16 -21.01 15.30
C THR A 101 -9.90 -20.24 14.01
N MET A 102 -10.54 -19.08 13.82
CA MET A 102 -10.32 -18.24 12.63
C MET A 102 -8.88 -17.71 12.56
N ARG A 103 -8.34 -17.27 13.70
CA ARG A 103 -6.95 -16.81 13.79
C ARG A 103 -5.98 -17.94 13.46
N ASP A 104 -6.16 -19.10 14.06
CA ASP A 104 -5.25 -20.23 13.90
C ASP A 104 -5.30 -20.76 12.45
N SER A 105 -6.49 -20.81 11.85
CA SER A 105 -6.67 -21.15 10.43
C SER A 105 -5.96 -20.16 9.49
N LEU A 106 -5.98 -18.86 9.82
CA LEU A 106 -5.25 -17.85 9.06
C LEU A 106 -3.74 -18.04 9.19
N LEU A 107 -3.23 -18.28 10.40
CA LEU A 107 -1.81 -18.51 10.63
C LEU A 107 -1.32 -19.78 9.91
N GLU A 108 -2.08 -20.87 10.00
CA GLU A 108 -1.79 -22.11 9.26
C GLU A 108 -1.78 -21.87 7.75
N CYS A 109 -2.75 -21.12 7.23
CA CYS A 109 -2.79 -20.76 5.81
C CYS A 109 -1.54 -19.96 5.39
N VAL A 110 -1.12 -18.97 6.20
CA VAL A 110 0.09 -18.17 5.97
C VAL A 110 1.35 -19.05 6.00
N ASP A 111 1.45 -19.99 6.95
CA ASP A 111 2.60 -20.88 7.05
C ASP A 111 2.65 -21.92 5.91
N SER A 112 1.49 -22.28 5.36
CA SER A 112 1.36 -23.17 4.20
C SER A 112 1.57 -22.49 2.83
N LEU A 113 1.86 -21.19 2.81
CA LEU A 113 2.01 -20.45 1.55
C LEU A 113 3.15 -21.04 0.69
N PRO A 114 2.97 -21.09 -0.65
CA PRO A 114 3.98 -21.62 -1.58
C PRO A 114 5.32 -20.89 -1.54
N SER A 115 5.36 -19.69 -0.94
CA SER A 115 6.59 -18.95 -0.72
C SER A 115 7.52 -19.61 0.32
N ASN A 116 7.10 -20.68 1.02
CA ASN A 116 7.90 -21.41 2.01
C ASN A 116 8.50 -20.49 3.09
N GLY A 117 7.74 -19.47 3.49
CA GLY A 117 8.17 -18.46 4.46
C GLY A 117 9.02 -17.32 3.89
N GLU A 118 9.33 -17.34 2.58
CA GLU A 118 9.88 -16.18 1.88
C GLU A 118 8.86 -15.03 1.90
N ARG A 119 9.37 -13.84 2.18
CA ARG A 119 8.58 -12.61 2.17
C ARG A 119 8.62 -11.99 0.79
N TYR A 120 7.52 -11.35 0.40
CA TYR A 120 7.53 -10.40 -0.68
C TYR A 120 8.41 -9.20 -0.31
N THR A 121 9.58 -9.08 -0.93
CA THR A 121 10.59 -8.05 -0.60
C THR A 121 10.66 -6.94 -1.65
N ASN A 122 11.38 -5.87 -1.32
CA ASN A 122 11.66 -4.78 -2.25
C ASN A 122 12.44 -5.24 -3.50
N VAL A 123 13.15 -6.38 -3.44
CA VAL A 123 13.84 -6.95 -4.61
C VAL A 123 12.81 -7.54 -5.59
N LEU A 124 11.84 -8.31 -5.08
CA LEU A 124 10.73 -8.82 -5.89
C LEU A 124 9.88 -7.67 -6.43
N PHE A 125 9.66 -6.63 -5.62
CA PHE A 125 9.04 -5.41 -6.11
C PHE A 125 9.86 -4.80 -7.26
N LYS A 126 11.18 -4.61 -7.12
CA LYS A 126 12.00 -4.05 -8.21
C LYS A 126 11.97 -4.88 -9.50
N ALA A 127 11.90 -6.20 -9.41
CA ALA A 127 11.84 -7.06 -10.59
C ALA A 127 10.63 -6.78 -11.50
N SER A 128 9.50 -6.32 -10.92
CA SER A 128 8.26 -5.99 -11.67
C SER A 128 8.13 -4.49 -12.01
N ALA A 129 9.22 -3.73 -12.03
CA ALA A 129 9.19 -2.28 -12.28
C ALA A 129 8.63 -1.90 -13.65
N LYS A 130 8.95 -2.68 -14.66
CA LYS A 130 8.51 -2.42 -16.04
C LYS A 130 7.01 -2.64 -16.22
N GLU A 131 6.49 -3.73 -15.68
CA GLU A 131 5.06 -4.05 -15.70
C GLU A 131 4.26 -3.02 -14.89
N ARG A 132 4.83 -2.55 -13.78
CA ARG A 132 4.32 -1.43 -13.01
C ARG A 132 4.17 -0.16 -13.83
N GLU A 133 5.25 0.30 -14.46
CA GLU A 133 5.26 1.52 -15.25
C GLU A 133 4.19 1.50 -16.35
N ILE A 134 4.05 0.36 -17.04
CA ILE A 134 3.03 0.16 -18.08
C ILE A 134 1.63 0.24 -17.48
N ALA A 135 1.38 -0.43 -16.36
CA ALA A 135 0.07 -0.46 -15.70
C ALA A 135 -0.34 0.91 -15.14
N ILE A 136 0.63 1.62 -14.60
CA ILE A 136 0.52 2.98 -14.11
C ILE A 136 0.18 3.96 -15.24
N ALA A 137 0.87 3.84 -16.38
CA ALA A 137 0.63 4.66 -17.56
C ALA A 137 -0.75 4.37 -18.17
N ALA A 138 -1.15 3.09 -18.21
CA ALA A 138 -2.46 2.66 -18.70
C ALA A 138 -3.63 3.03 -17.77
N SER A 139 -3.39 3.13 -16.46
CA SER A 139 -4.44 3.42 -15.46
C SER A 139 -4.63 4.93 -15.22
N GLY A 140 -3.85 5.80 -15.86
CA GLY A 140 -3.92 7.25 -15.66
C GLY A 140 -3.53 7.69 -14.25
N ILE A 141 -2.79 6.85 -13.51
CA ILE A 141 -2.17 7.19 -12.23
C ILE A 141 -0.90 7.97 -12.58
N ALA A 142 -0.83 9.25 -12.22
CA ALA A 142 0.38 10.04 -12.40
C ALA A 142 1.41 9.57 -11.37
N VAL A 143 2.39 8.79 -11.81
CA VAL A 143 3.45 8.22 -10.97
C VAL A 143 4.78 8.85 -11.33
N ASP A 144 4.90 10.12 -10.99
CA ASP A 144 6.22 10.72 -10.77
C ASP A 144 6.79 10.30 -9.39
N SER A 145 5.97 9.66 -8.54
CA SER A 145 6.25 9.49 -7.11
C SER A 145 6.70 8.08 -6.69
N ASP A 146 6.49 7.01 -7.46
CA ASP A 146 6.65 5.64 -6.94
C ASP A 146 8.10 5.10 -7.01
N GLU A 147 8.89 5.50 -8.02
CA GLU A 147 10.32 5.14 -8.06
C GLU A 147 11.08 5.83 -6.92
N LEU A 148 10.83 7.12 -6.74
CA LEU A 148 11.40 7.90 -5.63
C LEU A 148 10.96 7.35 -4.27
N LEU A 149 9.68 6.99 -4.09
CA LEU A 149 9.20 6.35 -2.86
C LEU A 149 9.88 4.99 -2.63
N LEU A 150 10.02 4.17 -3.66
CA LEU A 150 10.67 2.86 -3.56
C LEU A 150 12.14 3.00 -3.15
N ASP A 151 12.88 3.87 -3.84
CA ASP A 151 14.30 4.06 -3.55
C ASP A 151 14.52 4.77 -2.22
N THR A 152 13.63 5.69 -1.83
CA THR A 152 13.64 6.25 -0.48
C THR A 152 13.37 5.17 0.56
N SER A 153 12.44 4.22 0.31
CA SER A 153 12.20 3.11 1.23
C SER A 153 13.43 2.22 1.45
N LEU A 154 14.23 2.01 0.41
CA LEU A 154 15.48 1.24 0.52
C LEU A 154 16.55 2.01 1.26
N LEU A 155 16.62 3.32 1.02
CA LEU A 155 17.50 4.21 1.75
C LEU A 155 17.16 4.20 3.26
N LEU A 156 15.86 4.19 3.59
CA LEU A 156 15.40 4.10 4.98
C LEU A 156 15.84 2.78 5.65
N ASP A 157 15.68 1.65 4.95
CA ASP A 157 16.08 0.34 5.45
C ASP A 157 17.60 0.20 5.64
N GLU A 158 18.38 0.72 4.69
CA GLU A 158 19.84 0.67 4.75
C GLU A 158 20.40 1.56 5.86
N PHE A 159 19.77 2.70 6.15
CA PHE A 159 20.13 3.54 7.29
C PHE A 159 19.93 2.80 8.63
N GLU A 160 18.78 2.14 8.83
CA GLU A 160 18.51 1.38 10.06
C GLU A 160 19.53 0.24 10.24
N LYS A 161 19.95 -0.41 9.14
CA LYS A 161 21.05 -1.40 9.17
C LYS A 161 22.39 -0.78 9.55
N CYS A 162 22.69 0.44 9.11
CA CYS A 162 23.91 1.13 9.53
C CYS A 162 23.85 1.47 11.03
N LYS A 163 22.69 1.89 11.52
CA LYS A 163 22.45 2.18 12.95
C LYS A 163 22.65 0.96 13.85
N THR A 164 22.21 -0.22 13.44
CA THR A 164 22.41 -1.44 14.24
C THR A 164 23.89 -1.82 14.34
N LEU A 165 24.69 -1.52 13.31
CA LEU A 165 26.15 -1.75 13.32
C LEU A 165 26.90 -0.81 14.27
N GLU A 166 26.35 0.36 14.61
CA GLU A 166 26.94 1.29 15.59
C GLU A 166 26.79 0.79 17.05
N GLY A 167 25.77 -0.03 17.35
CA GLY A 167 25.43 -0.46 18.70
C GLY A 167 26.32 -1.56 19.33
N TYR A 168 27.30 -2.11 18.60
CA TYR A 168 28.18 -3.20 19.06
C TYR A 168 29.67 -2.87 18.84
N PRO A 169 30.32 -2.10 19.74
CA PRO A 169 31.73 -1.78 19.59
C PRO A 169 32.61 -2.85 20.27
N GLU A 170 33.11 -3.81 19.50
CA GLU A 170 34.36 -4.51 19.82
C GLU A 170 35.23 -4.59 18.56
N GLY A 171 36.44 -4.04 18.64
CA GLY A 171 37.54 -4.27 17.69
C GLY A 171 37.34 -3.79 16.24
N ASP A 172 37.89 -4.58 15.31
CA ASP A 172 38.20 -4.35 13.88
C ASP A 172 37.00 -3.97 12.95
N LYS A 173 35.87 -3.56 13.52
CA LYS A 173 34.60 -3.29 12.80
C LYS A 173 34.43 -1.83 12.35
N ARG A 174 35.36 -0.93 12.69
CA ARG A 174 35.27 0.49 12.30
C ARG A 174 35.27 0.67 10.78
N GLU A 175 36.12 -0.05 10.06
CA GLU A 175 36.16 0.02 8.59
C GLU A 175 34.89 -0.57 7.97
N GLU A 176 34.30 -1.60 8.59
CA GLU A 176 33.03 -2.18 8.15
C GLU A 176 31.87 -1.18 8.33
N GLN A 177 31.82 -0.48 9.46
CA GLN A 177 30.86 0.60 9.72
C GLN A 177 31.02 1.74 8.70
N LEU A 178 32.24 2.24 8.50
CA LEU A 178 32.52 3.31 7.52
C LEU A 178 32.15 2.87 6.10
N LYS A 179 32.43 1.62 5.73
CA LYS A 179 32.04 1.05 4.43
C LYS A 179 30.52 1.01 4.27
N ALA A 180 29.77 0.66 5.32
CA ALA A 180 28.31 0.68 5.30
C ALA A 180 27.76 2.11 5.11
N TRP A 181 28.25 3.09 5.87
CA TRP A 181 27.84 4.49 5.74
C TRP A 181 28.22 5.09 4.38
N ARG A 182 29.41 4.79 3.84
CA ARG A 182 29.81 5.21 2.48
C ARG A 182 28.91 4.62 1.41
N ARG A 183 28.46 3.36 1.59
CA ARG A 183 27.50 2.71 0.67
C ARG A 183 26.16 3.44 0.69
N LEU A 184 25.65 3.76 1.88
CA LEU A 184 24.43 4.53 2.05
C LEU A 184 24.54 5.92 1.40
N LEU A 185 25.67 6.62 1.59
CA LEU A 185 25.92 7.93 0.99
C LEU A 185 25.89 7.88 -0.54
N ARG A 186 26.48 6.84 -1.16
CA ARG A 186 26.44 6.67 -2.62
C ARG A 186 25.01 6.51 -3.13
N ARG A 187 24.15 5.80 -2.41
CA ARG A 187 22.73 5.67 -2.79
C ARG A 187 21.97 6.97 -2.62
N CYS A 188 22.22 7.69 -1.52
CA CYS A 188 21.64 9.01 -1.29
C CYS A 188 22.01 9.98 -2.43
N LYS A 189 23.27 9.97 -2.87
CA LYS A 189 23.74 10.73 -4.03
C LYS A 189 23.06 10.32 -5.35
N ALA A 190 22.85 9.03 -5.58
CA ALA A 190 22.19 8.54 -6.78
C ALA A 190 20.71 8.97 -6.86
N LEU A 191 20.08 9.26 -5.72
CA LEU A 191 18.69 9.74 -5.63
C LEU A 191 18.55 11.25 -5.82
N ASN A 192 19.64 11.99 -5.62
CA ASN A 192 19.71 13.40 -5.94
C ASN A 192 19.84 13.53 -7.47
N GLY A 193 18.70 13.52 -8.17
CA GLY A 193 18.68 13.72 -9.63
C GLY A 193 19.27 15.07 -10.02
N GLU A 194 19.79 15.16 -11.25
CA GLU A 194 20.26 16.43 -11.83
C GLU A 194 19.14 17.48 -11.76
N ASP A 195 19.50 18.72 -11.40
CA ASP A 195 18.57 19.85 -11.31
C ASP A 195 17.89 20.08 -12.67
N LYS A 196 16.73 19.47 -12.86
CA LYS A 196 15.79 19.86 -13.91
C LYS A 196 15.15 21.15 -13.45
N GLU A 197 15.77 22.27 -13.83
CA GLU A 197 15.25 23.61 -13.58
C GLU A 197 13.75 23.66 -13.91
N GLN A 198 12.98 24.21 -12.95
CA GLN A 198 11.55 24.56 -13.01
C GLN A 198 10.50 23.54 -12.52
N LYS A 199 10.85 22.39 -11.90
CA LYS A 199 9.86 21.53 -11.23
C LYS A 199 9.77 21.82 -9.72
N LYS A 200 8.55 22.01 -9.19
CA LYS A 200 8.30 22.19 -7.75
C LYS A 200 8.64 20.89 -7.00
N LYS A 201 9.78 20.85 -6.31
CA LYS A 201 10.24 19.69 -5.51
C LYS A 201 9.26 19.41 -4.37
N SER A 202 8.92 18.14 -4.19
CA SER A 202 8.14 17.63 -3.08
C SER A 202 8.93 17.69 -1.76
N LYS A 203 8.22 17.62 -0.63
CA LYS A 203 8.86 17.55 0.70
C LYS A 203 9.85 16.38 0.79
N LEU A 204 9.56 15.26 0.13
CA LEU A 204 10.44 14.08 0.05
C LEU A 204 11.75 14.40 -0.69
N GLU A 205 11.66 15.02 -1.86
CA GLU A 205 12.82 15.42 -2.67
C GLU A 205 13.69 16.49 -2.00
N ILE A 206 13.09 17.33 -1.14
CA ILE A 206 13.81 18.33 -0.36
C ILE A 206 14.62 17.68 0.78
N GLN A 207 14.13 16.59 1.37
CA GLN A 207 14.77 15.96 2.53
C GLN A 207 15.96 15.06 2.16
N ILE A 208 15.98 14.50 0.94
CA ILE A 208 17.09 13.67 0.43
C ILE A 208 18.44 14.41 0.44
N PRO A 209 18.59 15.62 -0.14
CA PRO A 209 19.86 16.35 -0.10
C PRO A 209 20.28 16.76 1.32
N VAL A 210 19.31 17.05 2.20
CA VAL A 210 19.58 17.41 3.61
C VAL A 210 20.16 16.20 4.37
N LEU A 211 19.60 15.01 4.16
CA LEU A 211 20.17 13.78 4.71
C LEU A 211 21.56 13.50 4.10
N GLN A 212 21.75 13.73 2.80
CA GLN A 212 23.05 13.54 2.14
C GLN A 212 24.16 14.36 2.79
N GLU A 213 23.89 15.64 3.06
CA GLU A 213 24.85 16.57 3.67
C GLU A 213 25.20 16.15 5.11
N THR A 214 24.19 15.89 5.94
CA THR A 214 24.41 15.46 7.33
C THR A 214 25.10 14.10 7.44
N LEU A 215 24.79 13.16 6.53
CA LEU A 215 25.48 11.88 6.43
C LEU A 215 26.95 12.04 6.02
N LEU A 216 27.25 12.94 5.07
CA LEU A 216 28.63 13.24 4.68
C LEU A 216 29.43 13.81 5.85
N ASN A 217 28.86 14.77 6.59
CA ASN A 217 29.51 15.39 7.75
C ASN A 217 29.83 14.34 8.82
N PHE A 218 28.89 13.44 9.11
CA PHE A 218 29.12 12.34 10.04
C PHE A 218 30.23 11.40 9.58
N ILE A 219 30.27 11.00 8.30
CA ILE A 219 31.33 10.13 7.77
C ILE A 219 32.70 10.82 7.91
N VAL A 220 32.80 12.11 7.57
CA VAL A 220 34.06 12.87 7.67
C VAL A 220 34.50 13.01 9.12
N ALA A 221 33.59 13.33 10.04
CA ALA A 221 33.89 13.39 11.48
C ALA A 221 34.40 12.03 11.99
N LYS A 222 33.75 10.93 11.56
CA LYS A 222 34.11 9.57 11.94
C LYS A 222 35.44 9.11 11.34
N GLU A 223 35.78 9.50 10.12
CA GLU A 223 37.08 9.22 9.49
C GLU A 223 38.23 9.94 10.21
N ASN A 224 38.01 11.20 10.60
CA ASN A 224 39.01 12.06 11.22
C ASN A 224 39.10 11.92 12.75
N GLU A 225 38.28 11.06 13.37
CA GLU A 225 38.19 10.92 14.84
C GLU A 225 37.93 12.26 15.54
N SER A 226 37.07 13.06 14.90
CA SER A 226 36.76 14.41 15.37
C SER A 226 35.96 14.39 16.67
N GLN A 227 36.05 15.46 17.45
CA GLN A 227 35.34 15.57 18.74
C GLN A 227 33.83 15.77 18.57
N ASP A 228 33.37 16.11 17.37
CA ASP A 228 31.97 16.41 17.03
C ASP A 228 31.21 15.20 16.43
N ILE A 229 31.76 13.98 16.49
CA ILE A 229 31.11 12.77 15.93
C ILE A 229 29.71 12.57 16.48
N ASP A 230 29.51 12.72 17.79
CA ASP A 230 28.20 12.52 18.43
C ASP A 230 27.18 13.59 18.03
N GLU A 231 27.64 14.83 17.84
CA GLU A 231 26.82 15.93 17.34
C GLU A 231 26.40 15.67 15.88
N CYS A 232 27.35 15.25 15.04
CA CYS A 232 27.10 14.89 13.65
C CYS A 232 26.14 13.69 13.53
N TYR A 233 26.29 12.68 14.39
CA TYR A 233 25.42 11.52 14.44
C TYR A 233 23.98 11.90 14.85
N THR A 234 23.86 12.79 15.83
CA THR A 234 22.56 13.32 16.28
C THR A 234 21.88 14.11 15.18
N ALA A 235 22.61 14.99 14.49
CA ALA A 235 22.10 15.78 13.36
C ALA A 235 21.64 14.88 12.21
N MET A 236 22.44 13.88 11.82
CA MET A 236 22.09 12.90 10.79
C MET A 236 20.85 12.06 11.17
N THR A 237 20.73 11.64 12.43
CA THR A 237 19.57 10.85 12.88
C THR A 237 18.30 11.69 12.88
N LYS A 238 18.40 12.99 13.19
CA LYS A 238 17.27 13.92 13.12
C LYS A 238 16.77 14.10 11.68
N THR A 239 17.67 14.38 10.73
CA THR A 239 17.30 14.54 9.31
C THR A 239 16.74 13.25 8.71
N PHE A 240 17.21 12.09 9.18
CA PHE A 240 16.63 10.79 8.83
C PHE A 240 15.15 10.66 9.25
N GLU A 241 14.80 11.06 10.48
CA GLU A 241 13.40 11.01 10.94
C GLU A 241 12.49 12.00 10.19
N GLU A 242 13.02 13.16 9.79
CA GLU A 242 12.33 14.12 8.94
C GLU A 242 12.06 13.53 7.53
N LEU A 243 13.04 12.83 6.94
CA LEU A 243 12.86 12.10 5.69
C LEU A 243 11.83 10.97 5.82
N LYS A 244 11.89 10.19 6.91
CA LYS A 244 10.93 9.10 7.19
C LYS A 244 9.50 9.62 7.32
N THR A 245 9.33 10.81 7.91
CA THR A 245 8.04 11.51 8.02
C THR A 245 7.54 11.96 6.64
N ALA A 246 8.40 12.61 5.85
CA ALA A 246 8.06 13.01 4.48
C ALA A 246 7.69 11.81 3.59
N TYR A 247 8.40 10.69 3.74
CA TYR A 247 8.10 9.43 3.05
C TYR A 247 6.71 8.90 3.40
N ARG A 248 6.34 8.90 4.69
CA ARG A 248 5.01 8.47 5.14
C ARG A 248 3.90 9.35 4.58
N GLU A 249 4.07 10.67 4.58
CA GLU A 249 3.12 11.63 4.02
C GLU A 249 2.94 11.45 2.51
N ALA A 250 4.04 11.28 1.78
CA ALA A 250 4.02 11.03 0.34
C ALA A 250 3.36 9.68 0.01
N LYS A 251 3.70 8.62 0.76
CA LYS A 251 3.09 7.28 0.61
C LYS A 251 1.59 7.30 0.91
N ALA A 252 1.16 7.99 1.97
CA ALA A 252 -0.25 8.14 2.31
C ALA A 252 -1.01 8.91 1.22
N SER A 253 -0.39 9.94 0.64
CA SER A 253 -0.96 10.69 -0.48
C SER A 253 -1.12 9.82 -1.73
N SER A 254 -0.13 8.99 -2.07
CA SER A 254 -0.25 8.02 -3.18
C SER A 254 -1.40 7.04 -2.95
N ILE A 255 -1.52 6.48 -1.74
CA ILE A 255 -2.62 5.56 -1.38
C ILE A 255 -3.98 6.27 -1.46
N ALA A 256 -4.08 7.51 -0.97
CA ALA A 256 -5.30 8.31 -1.01
C ALA A 256 -5.72 8.69 -2.45
N ILE A 257 -4.77 8.94 -3.35
CA ILE A 257 -5.06 9.18 -4.77
C ILE A 257 -5.60 7.91 -5.44
N ILE A 258 -5.02 6.75 -5.14
CA ILE A 258 -5.49 5.46 -5.67
C ILE A 258 -6.92 5.18 -5.17
N THR A 259 -7.16 5.27 -3.87
CA THR A 259 -8.49 5.06 -3.28
C THR A 259 -9.53 6.10 -3.73
N GLY A 260 -9.14 7.38 -3.84
CA GLY A 260 -10.00 8.46 -4.31
C GLY A 260 -10.35 8.35 -5.80
N LYS A 261 -9.43 7.90 -6.65
CA LYS A 261 -9.70 7.65 -8.08
C LYS A 261 -10.58 6.42 -8.28
N ILE A 262 -10.39 5.37 -7.48
CA ILE A 262 -11.30 4.20 -7.47
C ILE A 262 -12.71 4.65 -7.08
N ALA A 263 -12.86 5.44 -6.00
CA ALA A 263 -14.16 5.98 -5.58
C ALA A 263 -14.80 6.91 -6.64
N ALA A 264 -14.01 7.75 -7.31
CA ALA A 264 -14.50 8.61 -8.38
C ALA A 264 -14.98 7.81 -9.61
N CYS A 265 -14.27 6.75 -9.99
CA CYS A 265 -14.70 5.82 -11.03
C CYS A 265 -16.04 5.15 -10.67
N VAL A 266 -16.18 4.64 -9.44
CA VAL A 266 -17.43 4.03 -8.94
C VAL A 266 -18.60 5.02 -8.99
N THR A 267 -18.37 6.28 -8.62
CA THR A 267 -19.43 7.30 -8.59
C THR A 267 -19.88 7.72 -9.99
N VAL A 268 -18.94 7.86 -10.94
CA VAL A 268 -19.25 8.19 -12.34
C VAL A 268 -19.98 7.01 -13.03
N PHE A 269 -19.59 5.78 -12.71
CA PHE A 269 -20.21 4.58 -13.27
C PHE A 269 -21.65 4.38 -12.77
N LEU A 270 -21.90 4.54 -11.47
CA LEU A 270 -23.27 4.52 -10.90
C LEU A 270 -24.16 5.62 -11.50
N GLY A 271 -23.60 6.82 -11.75
CA GLY A 271 -24.31 7.91 -12.40
C GLY A 271 -24.70 7.61 -13.85
N LEU A 272 -23.80 6.96 -14.62
CA LEU A 272 -24.06 6.55 -16.00
C LEU A 272 -25.06 5.39 -16.09
N VAL A 273 -24.98 4.41 -15.18
CA VAL A 273 -25.93 3.29 -15.11
C VAL A 273 -27.32 3.78 -14.71
N ALA A 274 -27.42 4.72 -13.75
CA ALA A 274 -28.69 5.34 -13.39
C ALA A 274 -29.26 6.19 -14.55
N ALA A 275 -28.41 6.92 -15.29
CA ALA A 275 -28.83 7.68 -16.46
C ALA A 275 -29.30 6.76 -17.60
N MET A 276 -28.61 5.64 -17.85
CA MET A 276 -29.02 4.64 -18.84
C MET A 276 -30.32 3.94 -18.43
N MET A 277 -30.49 3.55 -17.17
CA MET A 277 -31.75 2.99 -16.68
C MET A 277 -32.92 3.97 -16.81
N CYS A 278 -32.71 5.25 -16.49
CA CYS A 278 -33.73 6.29 -16.68
C CYS A 278 -34.08 6.54 -18.16
N MET A 279 -33.10 6.42 -19.08
CA MET A 279 -33.33 6.53 -20.52
C MET A 279 -34.12 5.34 -21.10
N ILE A 280 -33.94 4.14 -20.54
CA ILE A 280 -34.65 2.92 -20.97
C ILE A 280 -36.10 2.91 -20.45
N LEU A 281 -36.35 3.43 -19.24
CA LEU A 281 -37.66 3.33 -18.59
C LEU A 281 -38.64 4.47 -18.94
N TYR A 282 -38.17 5.67 -19.31
CA TYR A 282 -39.04 6.83 -19.57
C TYR A 282 -38.59 7.70 -20.77
N PRO A 283 -38.76 7.23 -22.03
CA PRO A 283 -38.31 7.94 -23.22
C PRO A 283 -38.89 9.36 -23.47
N PRO A 284 -40.12 9.74 -23.05
CA PRO A 284 -40.65 11.07 -23.41
C PRO A 284 -40.25 12.23 -22.47
N SER A 285 -39.67 11.95 -21.29
CA SER A 285 -39.50 12.95 -20.21
C SER A 285 -38.12 13.64 -20.17
N ILE A 286 -37.25 13.30 -21.12
CA ILE A 286 -35.79 13.56 -21.11
C ILE A 286 -35.44 15.04 -20.89
N ARG A 287 -36.24 15.98 -21.40
CA ARG A 287 -35.92 17.42 -21.34
C ARG A 287 -36.16 18.07 -19.97
N VAL A 288 -37.04 17.52 -19.14
CA VAL A 288 -37.36 18.10 -17.82
C VAL A 288 -36.38 17.58 -16.76
N PHE A 289 -36.01 16.30 -16.82
CA PHE A 289 -35.08 15.69 -15.86
C PHE A 289 -33.63 16.13 -16.04
N LEU A 290 -33.15 16.38 -17.27
CA LEU A 290 -31.79 16.87 -17.52
C LEU A 290 -31.52 18.25 -16.88
N ARG A 291 -32.54 19.12 -16.76
CA ARG A 291 -32.40 20.42 -16.10
C ARG A 291 -32.36 20.34 -14.57
N ILE A 292 -33.00 19.34 -13.98
CA ILE A 292 -33.06 19.14 -12.52
C ILE A 292 -31.87 18.29 -12.05
N GLY A 293 -31.51 17.23 -12.79
CA GLY A 293 -30.38 16.35 -12.47
C GLY A 293 -29.02 17.04 -12.47
N ALA A 294 -28.78 17.96 -13.42
CA ALA A 294 -27.53 18.74 -13.46
C ALA A 294 -27.33 19.65 -12.22
N ARG A 295 -28.41 19.98 -11.50
CA ARG A 295 -28.40 20.88 -10.34
C ARG A 295 -28.35 20.15 -9.00
N ILE A 296 -28.73 18.86 -8.98
CA ILE A 296 -28.71 18.01 -7.79
C ILE A 296 -27.37 17.25 -7.65
N ILE A 297 -26.80 16.78 -8.76
CA ILE A 297 -25.55 16.00 -8.78
C ILE A 297 -24.34 16.84 -8.33
N THR A 298 -24.36 18.15 -8.55
CA THR A 298 -23.28 19.06 -8.15
C THR A 298 -23.34 19.47 -6.67
N ASN A 299 -24.52 19.50 -6.05
CA ASN A 299 -24.66 19.99 -4.67
C ASN A 299 -24.50 18.89 -3.62
N LEU A 300 -25.04 17.68 -3.85
CA LEU A 300 -25.03 16.62 -2.83
C LEU A 300 -23.63 16.01 -2.63
N GLY A 301 -22.88 15.83 -3.73
CA GLY A 301 -21.49 15.37 -3.68
C GLY A 301 -20.55 16.39 -3.04
N PHE A 302 -20.79 17.70 -3.25
CA PHE A 302 -19.99 18.76 -2.66
C PHE A 302 -20.28 18.97 -1.16
N GLN A 303 -21.51 18.72 -0.72
CA GLN A 303 -21.90 18.75 0.70
C GLN A 303 -21.28 17.59 1.49
N LEU A 304 -21.35 16.36 0.95
CA LEU A 304 -20.70 15.19 1.56
C LEU A 304 -19.18 15.35 1.64
N PHE A 305 -18.55 15.92 0.62
CA PHE A 305 -17.12 16.23 0.62
C PHE A 305 -16.77 17.32 1.67
N LYS A 306 -17.58 18.37 1.80
CA LYS A 306 -17.37 19.41 2.85
C LYS A 306 -17.52 18.85 4.26
N GLU A 307 -18.49 17.98 4.51
CA GLU A 307 -18.70 17.37 5.82
C GLU A 307 -17.61 16.33 6.14
N MET A 308 -17.14 15.56 5.15
CA MET A 308 -15.96 14.70 5.31
C MET A 308 -14.69 15.51 5.62
N CYS A 309 -14.44 16.61 4.91
CA CYS A 309 -13.28 17.47 5.19
C CYS A 309 -13.34 18.09 6.59
N LYS A 310 -14.53 18.45 7.10
CA LYS A 310 -14.71 18.88 8.50
C LYS A 310 -14.45 17.76 9.49
N TYR A 311 -14.94 16.55 9.23
CA TYR A 311 -14.75 15.38 10.08
C TYR A 311 -13.26 15.00 10.19
N PHE A 312 -12.53 14.99 9.07
CA PHE A 312 -11.08 14.74 9.06
C PHE A 312 -10.29 15.86 9.76
N LYS A 313 -10.73 17.12 9.66
CA LYS A 313 -10.11 18.23 10.39
C LYS A 313 -10.35 18.13 11.91
N GLN A 314 -11.56 17.76 12.34
CA GLN A 314 -11.87 17.51 13.75
C GLN A 314 -11.09 16.32 14.32
N LEU A 315 -10.88 15.25 13.54
CA LEU A 315 -10.08 14.10 13.96
C LEU A 315 -8.58 14.43 14.12
N HIS A 316 -8.10 15.41 13.34
CA HIS A 316 -6.73 15.91 13.44
C HIS A 316 -6.56 16.84 14.65
N ASP A 317 -7.55 17.68 14.94
CA ASP A 317 -7.49 18.65 16.04
C ASP A 317 -7.78 18.02 17.42
N HIS A 318 -8.43 16.84 17.49
CA HIS A 318 -8.67 16.09 18.74
C HIS A 318 -7.57 15.07 19.11
N LYS A 319 -6.49 14.96 18.33
CA LYS A 319 -5.32 14.11 18.61
C LYS A 319 -4.03 14.90 18.85
N LEU A 320 -4.16 16.18 19.20
CA LEU A 320 -3.12 17.03 19.78
C LEU A 320 -3.57 17.47 21.18
#